data_AF-A0A2J8VK82-F1
#
_entry.id   AF-A0A2J8VK82-F1
#
_cell.length_a   1.000
_cell.length_b   1.000
_cell.length_c   1.000
_cell.angle_alpha   90.00
_cell.angle_beta   90.00
_cell.angle_gamma   90.00
#
_symmetry.space_group_name_H-M   'P 1'
#
loop_
_entity.id
_entity.type
_entity.pdbx_description
1 polymer ?
#
loop_
_entity_poly.entity_id
_entity_poly.type
_entity_poly.pdbx_seq_one_letter_code
_entity_poly.pdbx_strand_id
1 'polypeptide(L)'
;MKRLTCFFICFFLSEVSGFEIPINGLSERSLPGESEEMTEEADQVTLYSYKVQSTITSRMATTMIQSKVVNNSPQPQNVVFDVQIPKGAFISNFSMTVDGKTFRSSIKEKTVGRALYAQARAKGKTAGLVRSRGLDMENFRTEVNVLPGAKAQFELHYQEVKWRKLGSYEHRIYLQPGRLAKHLEVDVWVIEPQGLRFLHVPDTFEGHFDGVPVISKGQQKAHVSFKPTVAQQRICP
;
A
#
# COMPACT_ATOMS: atom_id res chain seq x y z
N MET A 1 -23.40 -18.91 27.31
CA MET A 1 -21.98 -19.08 26.89
C MET A 1 -21.53 -17.83 26.12
N LYS A 2 -20.73 -16.96 26.74
CA LYS A 2 -20.19 -15.76 26.08
C LYS A 2 -19.17 -16.22 25.04
N ARG A 3 -19.46 -16.04 23.74
CA ARG A 3 -18.54 -16.37 22.65
C ARG A 3 -17.50 -15.26 22.54
N LEU A 4 -16.39 -15.37 23.27
CA LEU A 4 -15.28 -14.42 23.14
C LEU A 4 -14.55 -14.57 21.80
N THR A 5 -14.12 -13.43 21.25
CA THR A 5 -13.49 -13.29 19.92
C THR A 5 -11.96 -13.21 20.06
N CYS A 6 -11.21 -13.76 19.10
CA CYS A 6 -9.74 -13.89 19.15
C CYS A 6 -9.11 -13.35 17.85
N PHE A 7 -8.17 -12.41 17.89
CA PHE A 7 -7.58 -11.81 16.67
C PHE A 7 -6.06 -12.04 16.53
N PHE A 8 -5.64 -12.29 15.30
CA PHE A 8 -4.26 -12.21 14.81
C PHE A 8 -4.17 -11.06 13.80
N ILE A 9 -3.23 -10.14 13.96
CA ILE A 9 -2.99 -9.04 13.00
C ILE A 9 -1.56 -9.17 12.47
N CYS A 10 -1.39 -9.43 11.18
CA CYS A 10 -0.07 -9.56 10.55
C CYS A 10 0.18 -8.39 9.59
N PHE A 11 1.33 -7.73 9.70
CA PHE A 11 1.81 -6.76 8.72
C PHE A 11 2.83 -7.44 7.79
N PHE A 12 2.77 -7.27 6.48
CA PHE A 12 3.80 -7.79 5.59
C PHE A 12 4.34 -6.65 4.74
N LEU A 13 5.54 -6.15 5.06
CA LEU A 13 6.36 -5.39 4.12
C LEU A 13 7.00 -6.37 3.15
N SER A 14 6.79 -6.19 1.86
CA SER A 14 7.55 -6.94 0.86
C SER A 14 8.68 -6.09 0.31
N GLU A 15 9.81 -6.72 0.04
CA GLU A 15 10.82 -6.19 -0.86
C GLU A 15 10.31 -6.20 -2.30
N VAL A 16 10.65 -5.16 -3.07
CA VAL A 16 10.50 -5.19 -4.52
C VAL A 16 11.82 -5.67 -5.09
N SER A 17 11.87 -6.93 -5.52
CA SER A 17 12.94 -7.42 -6.39
C SER A 17 12.93 -6.58 -7.67
N GLY A 18 14.08 -5.99 -8.01
CA GLY A 18 14.28 -5.14 -9.17
C GLY A 18 13.68 -5.72 -10.45
N PHE A 19 12.96 -4.88 -11.19
CA PHE A 19 12.49 -5.20 -12.53
C PHE A 19 13.69 -5.03 -13.49
N GLU A 20 14.32 -6.14 -13.86
CA GLU A 20 15.29 -6.17 -14.96
C GLU A 20 14.59 -5.77 -16.28
N ILE A 21 15.14 -4.75 -16.94
CA ILE A 21 14.78 -4.40 -18.32
C ILE A 21 15.60 -5.32 -19.24
N PRO A 22 14.98 -6.15 -20.09
CA PRO A 22 15.73 -6.90 -21.08
C PRO A 22 16.22 -5.95 -22.18
N ILE A 23 17.49 -5.55 -22.11
CA ILE A 23 18.21 -4.89 -23.21
C ILE A 23 18.82 -5.96 -24.10
N ASN A 24 18.08 -6.38 -25.13
CA ASN A 24 18.66 -7.08 -26.27
C ASN A 24 18.54 -6.20 -27.53
N GLY A 25 19.69 -5.67 -27.95
CA GLY A 25 19.98 -5.28 -29.34
C GLY A 25 19.84 -3.80 -29.68
N LEU A 26 20.93 -3.03 -29.61
CA LEU A 26 21.69 -2.62 -30.81
C LEU A 26 22.92 -1.74 -30.47
N SER A 27 24.06 -2.15 -31.04
CA SER A 27 25.27 -1.41 -31.44
C SER A 27 26.21 -0.81 -30.38
N GLU A 28 27.38 -1.45 -30.24
CA GLU A 28 28.62 -0.89 -29.70
C GLU A 28 29.08 0.34 -30.47
N ARG A 29 29.45 1.42 -29.75
CA ARG A 29 30.62 2.24 -30.09
C ARG A 29 31.05 3.17 -28.93
N SER A 30 32.25 2.89 -28.42
CA SER A 30 33.28 3.81 -27.91
C SER A 30 33.01 4.71 -26.68
N LEU A 31 33.75 4.42 -25.59
CA LEU A 31 34.25 5.35 -24.55
C LEU A 31 35.57 6.01 -25.04
N PRO A 32 36.17 7.06 -24.39
CA PRO A 32 36.04 7.37 -22.96
C PRO A 32 36.06 8.85 -22.52
N GLY A 33 35.62 9.07 -21.29
CA GLY A 33 36.22 10.04 -20.36
C GLY A 33 35.46 11.34 -20.20
N GLU A 34 34.68 11.44 -19.12
CA GLU A 34 34.72 12.59 -18.21
C GLU A 34 34.04 12.20 -16.90
N SER A 35 34.59 12.72 -15.82
CA SER A 35 34.24 12.45 -14.42
C SER A 35 32.77 12.73 -14.13
N GLU A 36 31.98 11.67 -13.96
CA GLU A 36 30.68 11.77 -13.31
C GLU A 36 30.92 11.99 -11.83
N GLU A 37 30.82 13.26 -11.41
CA GLU A 37 30.49 13.58 -10.03
C GLU A 37 29.26 12.76 -9.64
N MET A 38 29.45 11.79 -8.73
CA MET A 38 28.35 11.13 -8.03
C MET A 38 27.64 12.18 -7.18
N THR A 39 26.81 12.99 -7.83
CA THR A 39 25.73 13.69 -7.17
C THR A 39 24.84 12.58 -6.64
N GLU A 40 24.66 12.47 -5.33
CA GLU A 40 23.56 11.68 -4.77
C GLU A 40 22.31 12.06 -5.56
N GLU A 41 21.81 11.18 -6.44
CA GLU A 41 20.56 11.45 -7.16
C GLU A 41 19.48 11.54 -6.09
N ALA A 42 19.18 12.77 -5.68
CA ALA A 42 18.11 13.06 -4.76
C ALA A 42 16.85 12.38 -5.30
N ASP A 43 16.23 11.52 -4.48
CA ASP A 43 15.06 10.73 -4.88
C ASP A 43 14.01 11.63 -5.54
N GLN A 44 13.99 11.60 -6.88
CA GLN A 44 13.28 12.55 -7.73
C GLN A 44 11.78 12.56 -7.45
N VAL A 45 11.28 11.45 -6.90
CA VAL A 45 9.89 11.26 -6.51
C VAL A 45 9.86 10.80 -5.05
N THR A 46 9.49 11.70 -4.16
CA THR A 46 9.47 11.42 -2.72
C THR A 46 8.10 10.92 -2.28
N LEU A 47 8.07 9.79 -1.56
CA LEU A 47 6.88 9.33 -0.85
C LEU A 47 6.74 10.11 0.48
N TYR A 48 5.85 11.08 0.49
CA TYR A 48 5.64 11.95 1.65
C TYR A 48 4.91 11.23 2.79
N SER A 49 3.85 10.48 2.49
CA SER A 49 3.15 9.72 3.52
C SER A 49 2.53 8.45 2.96
N TYR A 50 2.65 7.37 3.71
CA TYR A 50 1.95 6.11 3.48
C TYR A 50 1.18 5.75 4.73
N LYS A 51 -0.14 5.91 4.68
CA LYS A 51 -1.04 5.70 5.82
C LYS A 51 -1.96 4.53 5.55
N VAL A 52 -2.06 3.63 6.52
CA VAL A 52 -3.04 2.55 6.52
C VAL A 52 -3.85 2.62 7.80
N GLN A 53 -5.15 2.72 7.66
CA GLN A 53 -6.07 2.70 8.79
C GLN A 53 -7.05 1.57 8.60
N SER A 54 -7.07 0.61 9.52
CA SER A 54 -8.06 -0.46 9.51
C SER A 54 -8.87 -0.45 10.79
N THR A 55 -10.18 -0.53 10.66
CA THR A 55 -11.10 -0.69 11.79
C THR A 55 -11.87 -1.98 11.63
N ILE A 56 -11.69 -2.89 12.57
CA ILE A 56 -12.41 -4.15 12.67
C ILE A 56 -13.51 -3.96 13.70
N THR A 57 -14.76 -3.98 13.26
CA THR A 57 -15.93 -3.93 14.14
C THR A 57 -16.80 -5.14 13.90
N SER A 58 -17.06 -5.92 14.96
CA SER A 58 -17.90 -7.12 14.88
C SER A 58 -17.58 -8.00 13.66
N ARG A 59 -16.31 -8.35 13.49
CA ARG A 59 -15.76 -9.16 12.38
C ARG A 59 -15.84 -8.57 10.97
N MET A 60 -16.21 -7.30 10.80
CA MET A 60 -16.06 -6.58 9.54
C MET A 60 -14.84 -5.67 9.62
N ALA A 61 -13.88 -5.84 8.73
CA ALA A 61 -12.72 -4.96 8.60
C ALA A 61 -13.00 -3.91 7.52
N THR A 62 -12.90 -2.63 7.86
CA THR A 62 -12.88 -1.53 6.90
C THR A 62 -11.49 -0.93 6.90
N THR A 63 -10.82 -0.94 5.75
CA THR A 63 -9.45 -0.46 5.61
C THR A 63 -9.37 0.66 4.58
N MET A 64 -8.66 1.72 4.95
CA MET A 64 -8.25 2.82 4.08
C MET A 64 -6.73 2.78 3.92
N ILE A 65 -6.26 2.81 2.67
CA ILE A 65 -4.86 3.02 2.32
C ILE A 65 -4.74 4.37 1.63
N GLN A 66 -3.88 5.25 2.14
CA GLN A 66 -3.59 6.55 1.58
C GLN A 66 -2.09 6.70 1.29
N SER A 67 -1.75 7.07 0.06
CA SER A 67 -0.37 7.34 -0.36
C SER A 67 -0.26 8.74 -0.93
N LYS A 68 0.70 9.54 -0.45
CA LYS A 68 0.97 10.90 -0.94
C LYS A 68 2.38 10.98 -1.46
N VAL A 69 2.52 11.40 -2.70
CA VAL A 69 3.77 11.45 -3.45
C VAL A 69 3.98 12.86 -3.99
N VAL A 70 5.23 13.30 -3.99
CA VAL A 70 5.64 14.60 -4.55
C VAL A 70 6.70 14.34 -5.62
N ASN A 71 6.46 14.86 -6.83
CA ASN A 71 7.48 14.86 -7.88
C ASN A 71 8.38 16.10 -7.70
N ASN A 72 9.60 15.89 -7.25
CA ASN A 72 10.62 16.94 -7.12
C ASN A 72 11.53 17.02 -8.36
N SER A 73 11.36 16.13 -9.34
CA SER A 73 12.14 16.14 -10.57
C SER A 73 11.73 17.30 -11.49
N PRO A 74 12.68 17.85 -12.28
CA PRO A 74 12.38 18.87 -13.29
C PRO A 74 11.55 18.33 -14.46
N GLN A 75 11.40 17.01 -14.57
CA GLN A 75 10.63 16.32 -15.61
C GLN A 75 9.36 15.65 -15.04
N PRO A 76 8.31 15.46 -15.87
CA PRO A 76 7.14 14.67 -15.48
C PRO A 76 7.52 13.22 -15.15
N GLN A 77 7.00 12.69 -14.05
CA GLN A 77 7.32 11.35 -13.58
C GLN A 77 6.07 10.47 -13.50
N ASN A 78 6.19 9.20 -13.89
CA ASN A 78 5.10 8.23 -13.72
C ASN A 78 5.13 7.68 -12.29
N VAL A 79 4.06 7.94 -11.54
CA VAL A 79 3.89 7.44 -10.19
C VAL A 79 2.92 6.27 -10.21
N VAL A 80 3.35 5.16 -9.64
CA VAL A 80 2.56 3.93 -9.53
C VAL A 80 2.06 3.78 -8.09
N PHE A 81 0.77 3.53 -7.94
CA PHE A 81 0.16 3.06 -6.71
C PHE A 81 -0.18 1.59 -6.89
N ASP A 82 0.56 0.70 -6.22
CA ASP A 82 0.43 -0.75 -6.27
C ASP A 82 0.27 -1.27 -4.84
N VAL A 83 -0.90 -1.82 -4.52
CA VAL A 83 -1.21 -2.32 -3.18
C VAL A 83 -1.91 -3.66 -3.25
N GLN A 84 -1.62 -4.54 -2.30
CA GLN A 84 -2.28 -5.82 -2.17
C GLN A 84 -3.51 -5.74 -1.26
N ILE A 85 -4.65 -6.19 -1.78
CA ILE A 85 -5.91 -6.32 -1.05
C ILE A 85 -6.32 -7.79 -0.94
N PRO A 86 -7.01 -8.20 0.13
CA PRO A 86 -7.54 -9.56 0.22
C PRO A 86 -8.51 -9.87 -0.93
N LYS A 87 -8.48 -11.08 -1.49
CA LYS A 87 -9.33 -11.50 -2.62
C LYS A 87 -10.82 -11.48 -2.31
N GLY A 88 -11.19 -11.65 -1.04
CA GLY A 88 -12.57 -11.51 -0.57
C GLY A 88 -12.98 -10.07 -0.22
N ALA A 89 -12.08 -9.10 -0.39
CA ALA A 89 -12.37 -7.71 -0.05
C ALA A 89 -13.16 -7.01 -1.15
N PHE A 90 -14.16 -6.25 -0.75
CA PHE A 90 -14.92 -5.37 -1.62
C PHE A 90 -14.30 -3.97 -1.58
N ILE A 91 -13.82 -3.49 -2.74
CA ILE A 91 -13.38 -2.10 -2.89
C ILE A 91 -14.62 -1.21 -2.88
N SER A 92 -14.74 -0.33 -1.89
CA SER A 92 -15.89 0.57 -1.76
C SER A 92 -15.64 1.93 -2.41
N ASN A 93 -14.39 2.40 -2.43
CA ASN A 93 -14.05 3.67 -3.04
C ASN A 93 -12.57 3.70 -3.45
N PHE A 94 -12.27 4.31 -4.58
CA PHE A 94 -10.91 4.71 -4.92
C PHE A 94 -10.94 6.15 -5.44
N SER A 95 -9.98 6.96 -4.97
CA SER A 95 -9.81 8.32 -5.45
C SER A 95 -8.33 8.64 -5.63
N MET A 96 -8.06 9.50 -6.60
CA MET A 96 -6.74 9.98 -6.92
C MET A 96 -6.81 11.48 -7.10
N THR A 97 -6.01 12.24 -6.37
CA THR A 97 -5.93 13.69 -6.48
C THR A 97 -4.56 14.05 -7.04
N VAL A 98 -4.52 14.69 -8.20
CA VAL A 98 -3.28 15.19 -8.82
C VAL A 98 -3.42 16.68 -9.03
N ASP A 99 -2.47 17.45 -8.51
CA ASP A 99 -2.45 18.91 -8.65
C ASP A 99 -3.80 19.58 -8.27
N GLY A 100 -4.36 19.17 -7.12
CA GLY A 100 -5.64 19.66 -6.61
C GLY A 100 -6.90 19.13 -7.33
N LYS A 101 -6.76 18.38 -8.43
CA LYS A 101 -7.88 17.78 -9.15
C LYS A 101 -8.13 16.35 -8.69
N THR A 102 -9.30 16.10 -8.10
CA THR A 102 -9.69 14.77 -7.60
C THR A 102 -10.47 13.99 -8.65
N PHE A 103 -9.98 12.81 -8.97
CA PHE A 103 -10.59 11.81 -9.82
C PHE A 103 -11.10 10.68 -8.94
N ARG A 104 -12.42 10.49 -8.90
CA ARG A 104 -13.05 9.38 -8.18
C ARG A 104 -13.34 8.24 -9.15
N SER A 105 -12.97 7.02 -8.77
CA SER A 105 -13.24 5.86 -9.61
C SER A 105 -14.73 5.55 -9.68
N SER A 106 -15.19 5.21 -10.88
CA SER A 106 -16.42 4.44 -11.03
C SER A 106 -16.07 2.96 -10.97
N ILE A 107 -16.48 2.28 -9.90
CA ILE A 107 -16.25 0.84 -9.73
C ILE A 107 -17.19 0.10 -10.69
N LYS A 108 -16.62 -0.67 -11.61
CA LYS A 108 -17.33 -1.46 -12.62
C LYS A 108 -16.83 -2.89 -12.60
N GLU A 109 -17.67 -3.80 -13.08
CA GLU A 109 -17.35 -5.21 -13.22
C GLU A 109 -16.08 -5.41 -14.08
N LYS A 110 -15.31 -6.47 -13.79
CA LYS A 110 -13.99 -6.75 -14.34
C LYS A 110 -13.90 -6.70 -15.88
N THR A 111 -14.87 -7.25 -16.59
CA THR A 111 -14.92 -7.29 -18.07
C THR A 111 -15.16 -5.90 -18.66
N VAL A 112 -16.14 -5.18 -18.12
CA VAL A 112 -16.47 -3.80 -18.49
C VAL A 112 -15.33 -2.84 -18.14
N GLY A 113 -14.70 -3.03 -16.98
CA GLY A 113 -13.57 -2.24 -16.51
C GLY A 113 -12.33 -2.37 -17.41
N ARG A 114 -12.04 -3.57 -17.94
CA ARG A 114 -10.93 -3.77 -18.89
C ARG A 114 -11.14 -3.04 -20.21
N ALA A 115 -12.36 -3.10 -20.77
CA ALA A 115 -12.70 -2.39 -22.00
C ALA A 115 -12.60 -0.87 -21.80
N LEU A 116 -13.13 -0.36 -20.67
CA LEU A 116 -13.05 1.07 -20.31
C LEU A 116 -11.61 1.52 -20.05
N TYR A 117 -10.77 0.70 -19.42
CA TYR A 117 -9.34 0.97 -19.24
C TYR A 117 -8.62 1.10 -20.58
N ALA A 118 -8.82 0.15 -21.50
CA ALA A 118 -8.22 0.18 -22.83
C ALA A 118 -8.64 1.44 -23.61
N GLN A 119 -9.94 1.79 -23.55
CA GLN A 119 -10.48 2.99 -24.18
C GLN A 119 -9.93 4.28 -23.54
N ALA A 120 -9.80 4.33 -22.22
CA ALA A 120 -9.26 5.48 -21.50
C ALA A 120 -7.77 5.70 -21.82
N ARG A 121 -6.97 4.63 -21.84
CA ARG A 121 -5.56 4.67 -22.25
C ARG A 121 -5.39 5.13 -23.69
N ALA A 122 -6.20 4.61 -24.62
CA ALA A 122 -6.18 5.05 -26.03
C ALA A 122 -6.52 6.54 -26.19
N LYS A 123 -7.31 7.10 -25.26
CA LYS A 123 -7.69 8.52 -25.21
C LYS A 123 -6.74 9.38 -24.36
N GLY A 124 -5.59 8.85 -23.92
CA GLY A 124 -4.64 9.56 -23.07
C GLY A 124 -5.14 9.89 -21.65
N LYS A 125 -6.23 9.26 -21.20
CA LYS A 125 -6.78 9.46 -19.86
C LYS A 125 -6.11 8.53 -18.84
N THR A 126 -5.94 9.01 -17.61
CA THR A 126 -5.45 8.21 -16.49
C THR A 126 -6.49 7.15 -16.09
N ALA A 127 -6.06 5.90 -15.93
CA ALA A 127 -6.91 4.78 -15.54
C ALA A 127 -6.14 3.76 -14.69
N GLY A 128 -6.81 3.16 -13.70
CA GLY A 128 -6.26 2.10 -12.85
C GLY A 128 -6.83 0.73 -13.20
N LEU A 129 -6.06 -0.34 -12.95
CA LEU A 129 -6.43 -1.72 -13.26
C LEU A 129 -6.14 -2.64 -12.06
N VAL A 130 -7.15 -3.39 -11.62
CA VAL A 130 -6.99 -4.44 -10.60
C VAL A 130 -6.59 -5.75 -11.26
N ARG A 131 -5.48 -6.35 -10.81
CA ARG A 131 -4.96 -7.64 -11.28
C ARG A 131 -4.86 -8.60 -10.11
N SER A 132 -5.45 -9.79 -10.24
CA SER A 132 -5.27 -10.85 -9.23
C SER A 132 -3.90 -11.51 -9.41
N ARG A 133 -3.08 -11.59 -8.36
CA ARG A 133 -1.76 -12.20 -8.37
C ARG A 133 -1.55 -12.98 -7.07
N GLY A 134 -2.24 -14.11 -6.92
CA GLY A 134 -2.12 -14.99 -5.74
C GLY A 134 -3.38 -15.81 -5.48
N LEU A 135 -3.27 -16.79 -4.56
CA LEU A 135 -4.41 -17.57 -4.08
C LEU A 135 -5.38 -16.69 -3.26
N ASP A 136 -4.84 -15.85 -2.37
CA ASP A 136 -5.61 -15.13 -1.33
C ASP A 136 -5.60 -13.59 -1.44
N MET A 137 -4.72 -13.00 -2.25
CA MET A 137 -4.56 -11.55 -2.42
C MET A 137 -4.71 -11.12 -3.88
N GLU A 138 -5.15 -9.88 -4.10
CA GLU A 138 -5.24 -9.21 -5.41
C GLU A 138 -4.45 -7.90 -5.39
N ASN A 139 -3.80 -7.57 -6.51
CA ASN A 139 -3.07 -6.31 -6.65
C ASN A 139 -3.99 -5.25 -7.26
N PHE A 140 -4.19 -4.17 -6.53
CA PHE A 140 -4.75 -2.94 -7.06
C PHE A 140 -3.61 -2.06 -7.57
N ARG A 141 -3.51 -1.89 -8.90
CA ARG A 141 -2.46 -1.08 -9.51
C ARG A 141 -3.03 0.06 -10.34
N THR A 142 -2.54 1.26 -10.13
CA THR A 142 -2.84 2.42 -10.98
C THR A 142 -1.58 3.24 -11.19
N GLU A 143 -1.53 3.95 -12.31
CA GLU A 143 -0.38 4.75 -12.70
C GLU A 143 -0.88 6.10 -13.19
N VAL A 144 -0.16 7.17 -12.81
CA VAL A 144 -0.45 8.53 -13.26
C VAL A 144 0.85 9.26 -13.53
N ASN A 145 0.84 10.07 -14.58
CA ASN A 145 1.93 10.99 -14.86
C ASN A 145 1.75 12.24 -13.99
N VAL A 146 2.77 12.57 -13.19
CA VAL A 146 2.79 13.71 -12.26
C VAL A 146 3.77 14.74 -12.80
N LEU A 147 3.29 15.96 -13.02
CA LEU A 147 4.12 17.06 -13.53
C LEU A 147 5.22 17.48 -12.53
N PRO A 148 6.27 18.17 -12.99
CA PRO A 148 7.31 18.72 -12.12
C PRO A 148 6.73 19.57 -10.98
N GLY A 149 7.17 19.35 -9.75
CA GLY A 149 6.70 20.07 -8.56
C GLY A 149 5.28 19.71 -8.09
N ALA A 150 4.54 18.90 -8.85
CA ALA A 150 3.17 18.55 -8.53
C ALA A 150 3.08 17.41 -7.48
N LYS A 151 1.92 17.33 -6.84
CA LYS A 151 1.60 16.33 -5.81
C LYS A 151 0.54 15.38 -6.31
N ALA A 152 0.68 14.10 -5.96
CA ALA A 152 -0.32 13.08 -6.19
C ALA A 152 -0.71 12.43 -4.86
N GLN A 153 -2.01 12.26 -4.63
CA GLN A 153 -2.56 11.53 -3.48
C GLN A 153 -3.48 10.42 -3.99
N PHE A 154 -3.24 9.20 -3.54
CA PHE A 154 -4.08 8.04 -3.79
C PHE A 154 -4.79 7.65 -2.50
N GLU A 155 -6.05 7.28 -2.60
CA GLU A 155 -6.83 6.80 -1.46
C GLU A 155 -7.74 5.65 -1.88
N LEU A 156 -7.53 4.49 -1.29
CA LEU A 156 -8.26 3.26 -1.53
C LEU A 156 -9.00 2.84 -0.26
N HIS A 157 -10.29 2.61 -0.36
CA HIS A 157 -11.13 2.06 0.69
C HIS A 157 -11.62 0.68 0.27
N TYR A 158 -11.45 -0.29 1.14
CA TYR A 158 -11.99 -1.63 0.95
C TYR A 158 -12.53 -2.21 2.26
N GLN A 159 -13.40 -3.19 2.13
CA GLN A 159 -14.04 -3.87 3.24
C GLN A 159 -13.89 -5.38 3.10
N GLU A 160 -13.65 -6.07 4.21
CA GLU A 160 -13.48 -7.52 4.23
C GLU A 160 -14.22 -8.12 5.43
N VAL A 161 -15.03 -9.15 5.18
CA VAL A 161 -15.60 -9.97 6.25
C VAL A 161 -14.54 -10.93 6.76
N LYS A 162 -14.30 -10.93 8.08
CA LYS A 162 -13.31 -11.80 8.71
C LYS A 162 -13.96 -13.14 9.08
N TRP A 163 -13.39 -14.22 8.53
CA TRP A 163 -13.81 -15.59 8.82
C TRP A 163 -12.99 -16.18 9.96
N ARG A 164 -13.65 -16.90 10.86
CA ARG A 164 -12.98 -17.59 11.96
C ARG A 164 -12.34 -18.88 11.43
N LYS A 165 -11.02 -19.02 11.59
CA LYS A 165 -10.27 -20.23 11.26
C LYS A 165 -9.49 -20.68 12.49
N LEU A 166 -9.54 -21.97 12.81
CA LEU A 166 -8.82 -22.56 13.95
C LEU A 166 -9.04 -21.79 15.28
N GLY A 167 -10.26 -21.30 15.50
CA GLY A 167 -10.62 -20.59 16.73
C GLY A 167 -10.25 -19.10 16.78
N SER A 168 -9.59 -18.54 15.76
CA SER A 168 -9.20 -17.13 15.69
C SER A 168 -9.60 -16.44 14.38
N TYR A 169 -9.49 -15.12 14.34
CA TYR A 169 -9.71 -14.27 13.17
C TYR A 169 -8.37 -13.67 12.77
N GLU A 170 -7.96 -13.85 11.52
CA GLU A 170 -6.69 -13.35 11.01
C GLU A 170 -6.93 -12.12 10.13
N HIS A 171 -6.32 -11.00 10.46
CA HIS A 171 -6.33 -9.77 9.67
C HIS A 171 -4.92 -9.51 9.14
N ARG A 172 -4.77 -9.48 7.82
CA ARG A 172 -3.48 -9.32 7.15
C ARG A 172 -3.49 -8.01 6.38
N ILE A 173 -2.49 -7.17 6.62
CA ILE A 173 -2.26 -5.95 5.85
C ILE A 173 -0.90 -6.07 5.19
N TYR A 174 -0.88 -6.07 3.86
CA TYR A 174 0.35 -6.02 3.09
C TYR A 174 0.73 -4.55 2.87
N LEU A 175 1.90 -4.18 3.37
CA LEU A 175 2.48 -2.85 3.26
C LEU A 175 3.49 -2.89 2.11
N GLN A 176 3.22 -2.20 1.02
CA GLN A 176 4.17 -2.12 -0.10
C GLN A 176 4.28 -0.65 -0.52
N PRO A 177 4.95 0.19 0.29
CA PRO A 177 5.09 1.61 -0.02
C PRO A 177 5.94 1.84 -1.28
N GLY A 178 6.79 0.87 -1.67
CA GLY A 178 7.64 0.91 -2.86
C GLY A 178 8.84 1.86 -2.76
N ARG A 179 8.83 2.78 -1.80
CA ARG A 179 9.88 3.74 -1.46
C ARG A 179 9.87 3.99 0.05
N LEU A 180 10.94 4.60 0.57
CA LEU A 180 10.97 5.09 1.95
C LEU A 180 9.94 6.21 2.13
N ALA A 181 9.01 6.04 3.06
CA ALA A 181 7.99 7.04 3.35
C ALA A 181 8.48 7.98 4.47
N LYS A 182 8.43 9.30 4.24
CA LYS A 182 8.73 10.28 5.31
C LYS A 182 7.83 10.06 6.54
N HIS A 183 6.57 9.71 6.30
CA HIS A 183 5.60 9.37 7.33
C HIS A 183 4.92 8.05 6.98
N LEU A 184 5.40 6.94 7.55
CA LEU A 184 4.71 5.65 7.50
C LEU A 184 3.89 5.48 8.78
N GLU A 185 2.59 5.27 8.62
CA GLU A 185 1.66 5.11 9.74
C GLU A 185 0.67 3.99 9.44
N VAL A 186 0.59 3.04 10.35
CA VAL A 186 -0.39 1.96 10.29
C VAL A 186 -1.12 1.87 11.62
N ASP A 187 -2.43 2.10 11.58
CA ASP A 187 -3.28 2.07 12.76
C ASP A 187 -4.40 1.04 12.56
N VAL A 188 -4.47 0.06 13.45
CA VAL A 188 -5.50 -0.97 13.45
C VAL A 188 -6.30 -0.90 14.73
N TRP A 189 -7.59 -0.61 14.60
CA TRP A 189 -8.55 -0.61 15.69
C TRP A 189 -9.38 -1.89 15.65
N VAL A 190 -9.48 -2.57 16.78
CA VAL A 190 -10.35 -3.75 16.96
C VAL A 190 -11.41 -3.41 17.97
N ILE A 191 -12.68 -3.47 17.58
CA ILE A 191 -13.84 -3.14 18.41
C ILE A 191 -14.80 -4.35 18.41
N GLU A 192 -14.77 -5.11 19.49
CA GLU A 192 -15.59 -6.31 19.68
C GLU A 192 -16.45 -6.16 20.93
N PRO A 193 -17.77 -5.91 20.77
CA PRO A 193 -18.69 -5.76 21.91
C PRO A 193 -18.72 -6.97 22.85
N GLN A 194 -18.47 -8.17 22.31
CA GLN A 194 -18.42 -9.42 23.07
C GLN A 194 -17.12 -9.62 23.88
N GLY A 195 -16.14 -8.75 23.66
CA GLY A 195 -14.83 -8.80 24.31
C GLY A 195 -13.77 -9.59 23.54
N LEU A 196 -12.53 -9.17 23.74
CA LEU A 196 -11.32 -9.74 23.15
C LEU A 196 -10.70 -10.75 24.12
N ARG A 197 -10.65 -12.03 23.75
CA ARG A 197 -9.94 -13.04 24.54
C ARG A 197 -8.43 -12.83 24.44
N PHE A 198 -7.92 -12.79 23.21
CA PHE A 198 -6.52 -12.51 22.93
C PHE A 198 -6.38 -11.65 21.68
N LEU A 199 -5.26 -10.96 21.61
CA LEU A 199 -4.79 -10.22 20.45
C LEU A 199 -3.33 -10.60 20.28
N HIS A 200 -2.96 -11.06 19.10
CA HIS A 200 -1.58 -11.38 18.76
C HIS A 200 -1.17 -10.60 17.52
N VAL A 201 -0.03 -9.92 17.61
CA VAL A 201 0.61 -9.25 16.49
C VAL A 201 1.96 -9.94 16.33
N PRO A 202 2.11 -10.87 15.38
CA PRO A 202 3.40 -11.50 15.14
C PRO A 202 4.36 -10.45 14.60
N ASP A 203 5.62 -10.54 15.03
CA ASP A 203 6.68 -9.92 14.28
C ASP A 203 6.92 -10.73 13.00
N THR A 204 6.75 -10.07 11.88
CA THR A 204 6.85 -10.62 10.53
C THR A 204 8.13 -10.17 9.84
N PHE A 205 9.02 -9.46 10.55
CA PHE A 205 10.18 -8.76 10.01
C PHE A 205 11.50 -9.22 10.59
N GLU A 206 11.57 -10.45 11.11
CA GLU A 206 12.81 -11.04 11.64
C GLU A 206 13.51 -10.14 12.69
N GLY A 207 12.73 -9.44 13.52
CA GLY A 207 13.19 -8.52 14.56
C GLY A 207 13.50 -7.10 14.07
N HIS A 208 13.45 -6.82 12.77
CA HIS A 208 13.84 -5.50 12.22
C HIS A 208 13.02 -4.33 12.79
N PHE A 209 11.77 -4.58 13.16
CA PHE A 209 10.89 -3.59 13.77
C PHE A 209 10.60 -3.87 15.25
N ASP A 210 11.49 -4.57 15.95
CA ASP A 210 11.33 -4.83 17.37
C ASP A 210 11.12 -3.53 18.17
N GLY A 211 10.06 -3.52 18.97
CA GLY A 211 9.67 -2.36 19.77
C GLY A 211 9.00 -1.21 19.01
N VAL A 212 8.84 -1.29 17.68
CA VAL A 212 8.13 -0.26 16.90
C VAL A 212 6.60 -0.37 17.02
N PRO A 213 5.97 -1.56 16.96
CA PRO A 213 4.54 -1.68 17.16
C PRO A 213 4.14 -1.39 18.61
N VAL A 214 3.23 -0.43 18.80
CA VAL A 214 2.62 -0.11 20.10
C VAL A 214 1.24 -0.74 20.15
N ILE A 215 1.00 -1.57 21.17
CA ILE A 215 -0.26 -2.30 21.34
C ILE A 215 -0.94 -1.83 22.62
N SER A 216 -2.18 -1.33 22.49
CA SER A 216 -3.06 -1.02 23.61
C SER A 216 -4.27 -1.96 23.57
N LYS A 217 -4.53 -2.68 24.66
CA LYS A 217 -5.62 -3.66 24.75
C LYS A 217 -6.50 -3.39 25.97
N GLY A 218 -7.79 -3.16 25.71
CA GLY A 218 -8.87 -3.21 26.69
C GLY A 218 -9.74 -4.45 26.54
N GLN A 219 -10.84 -4.51 27.29
CA GLN A 219 -11.77 -5.65 27.22
C GLN A 219 -12.47 -5.77 25.86
N GLN A 220 -12.97 -4.66 25.31
CA GLN A 220 -13.76 -4.64 24.07
C GLN A 220 -13.05 -3.92 22.92
N LYS A 221 -12.00 -3.17 23.22
CA LYS A 221 -11.25 -2.36 22.25
C LYS A 221 -9.79 -2.73 22.30
N ALA A 222 -9.14 -2.78 21.16
CA ALA A 222 -7.70 -2.77 21.07
C ALA A 222 -7.24 -1.85 19.94
N HIS A 223 -6.03 -1.35 20.06
CA HIS A 223 -5.38 -0.50 19.09
C HIS A 223 -3.96 -1.00 18.89
N VAL A 224 -3.58 -1.21 17.65
CA VAL A 224 -2.22 -1.51 17.23
C VAL A 224 -1.76 -0.36 16.36
N SER A 225 -0.67 0.30 16.77
CA SER A 225 -0.07 1.40 16.05
C SER A 225 1.34 1.03 15.63
N PHE A 226 1.67 1.21 14.36
CA PHE A 226 2.99 0.95 13.80
C PHE A 226 3.44 2.18 13.00
N LYS A 227 4.46 2.87 13.51
CA LYS A 227 4.94 4.15 12.98
C LYS A 227 6.47 4.18 12.90
N PRO A 228 7.09 3.39 12.01
CA PRO A 228 8.54 3.37 11.87
C PRO A 228 9.05 4.70 11.31
N THR A 229 10.16 5.17 11.86
CA THR A 229 10.91 6.31 11.32
C THR A 229 11.55 5.95 9.97
N VAL A 230 11.99 6.96 9.21
CA VAL A 230 12.70 6.71 7.93
C VAL A 230 13.97 5.88 8.13
N ALA A 231 14.68 6.08 9.24
CA ALA A 231 15.87 5.29 9.57
C ALA A 231 15.53 3.82 9.83
N GLN A 232 14.44 3.56 10.56
CA GLN A 232 13.94 2.19 10.81
C GLN A 232 13.36 1.50 9.58
N GLN A 233 13.03 2.24 8.52
CA GLN A 233 12.58 1.64 7.25
C GLN A 233 13.75 1.16 6.38
N ARG A 234 14.99 1.53 6.69
CA ARG A 234 16.18 1.12 5.95
C ARG A 234 16.70 -0.20 6.50
N ILE A 235 16.93 -1.17 5.61
CA ILE A 235 17.45 -2.50 5.95
C ILE A 235 18.96 -2.44 6.26
N CYS A 236 19.69 -1.50 5.65
CA CYS A 236 21.11 -1.27 5.89
C CYS A 236 21.34 0.13 6.52
N PRO A 237 22.25 0.27 7.51
CA PRO A 237 22.63 1.56 8.11
C PRO A 237 23.19 2.57 7.11
#